data_AF-A0A2W0G035-F1
#
_entry.id   AF-A0A2W0G035-F1
#
_cell.length_a   1.000
_cell.length_b   1.000
_cell.length_c   1.000
_cell.angle_alpha   90.00
_cell.angle_beta   90.00
_cell.angle_gamma   90.00
#
_symmetry.space_group_name_H-M   'P 1'
#
loop_
_entity.id
_entity.type
_entity.pdbx_description
1 polymer ?
#
loop_
_entity_poly.entity_id
_entity_poly.type
_entity_poly.pdbx_seq_one_letter_code
_entity_poly.pdbx_strand_id
1 'polypeptide(L)'
;MNILDSAAKTIVLVQPRTAAEGGVQLKFIAATLDMRQIDIARAYQVDRQDVNKMVHGMKRIPERCVPVHMLLLELAQKSILVKEVA
;
A
#
# COMPACT_ATOMS: atom_id res chain seq x y z
N MET A 1 26.62 1.15 -18.96
CA MET A 1 26.15 1.63 -17.63
C MET A 1 24.65 1.83 -17.78
N ASN A 2 23.87 0.79 -17.51
CA ASN A 2 22.43 0.79 -17.80
C ASN A 2 21.69 1.54 -16.70
N ILE A 3 21.25 2.76 -17.03
CA ILE A 3 20.45 3.67 -16.20
C ILE A 3 18.98 3.19 -16.17
N LEU A 4 18.74 1.88 -16.14
CA LEU A 4 17.40 1.30 -16.34
C LEU A 4 16.87 0.44 -15.19
N ASP A 5 17.66 0.12 -14.15
CA ASP A 5 17.18 -0.74 -13.05
C ASP A 5 17.08 -0.10 -11.66
N SER A 6 17.76 1.03 -11.40
CA SER A 6 17.84 1.55 -10.02
C SER A 6 16.68 2.45 -9.60
N ALA A 7 15.64 2.57 -10.43
CA ALA A 7 14.41 3.27 -10.09
C ALA A 7 13.35 2.32 -9.51
N ALA A 8 13.78 1.27 -8.80
CA ALA A 8 13.00 0.70 -7.73
C ALA A 8 12.61 1.86 -6.82
N LYS A 9 11.42 2.43 -7.05
CA LYS A 9 10.83 3.48 -6.25
C LYS A 9 10.77 2.92 -4.84
N THR A 10 11.78 3.22 -4.04
CA THR A 10 11.85 2.85 -2.64
C THR A 10 10.65 3.52 -1.99
N ILE A 11 9.55 2.78 -1.89
CA ILE A 11 8.47 3.19 -1.04
C ILE A 11 9.08 3.12 0.35
N VAL A 12 9.29 4.27 0.95
CA VAL A 12 9.81 4.32 2.30
C VAL A 12 8.72 3.71 3.21
N LEU A 13 9.10 2.77 4.09
CA LEU A 13 8.21 2.21 5.11
C LEU A 13 7.89 3.26 6.17
N VAL A 14 7.07 4.23 5.80
CA VAL A 14 6.60 5.29 6.69
C VAL A 14 5.10 5.28 6.77
N GLN A 15 4.59 5.62 7.95
CA GLN A 15 3.16 5.82 8.14
C GLN A 15 2.67 6.96 7.24
N PRO A 16 1.52 6.80 6.57
CA PRO A 16 0.95 7.86 5.75
C PRO A 16 0.48 9.01 6.63
N ARG A 17 1.04 10.20 6.41
CA ARG A 17 0.67 11.44 7.12
C ARG A 17 -0.45 12.17 6.42
N THR A 18 -0.65 11.89 5.13
CA THR A 18 -1.70 12.49 4.30
C THR A 18 -2.57 11.42 3.62
N ALA A 19 -3.76 11.83 3.18
CA ALA A 19 -4.64 10.94 2.41
C ALA A 19 -4.00 10.55 1.06
N ALA A 20 -3.29 11.48 0.43
CA ALA A 20 -2.56 11.23 -0.82
C ALA A 20 -1.45 10.19 -0.64
N GLU A 21 -0.62 10.31 0.40
CA GLU A 21 0.41 9.31 0.75
C GLU A 21 -0.23 7.93 0.97
N GLY A 22 -1.31 7.87 1.76
CA GLY A 22 -2.04 6.62 2.01
C GLY A 22 -2.64 6.00 0.75
N GLY A 23 -3.18 6.80 -0.16
CA GLY A 23 -3.70 6.34 -1.45
C GLY A 23 -2.62 5.74 -2.35
N VAL A 24 -1.43 6.36 -2.40
CA VAL A 24 -0.27 5.82 -3.13
C VAL A 24 0.17 4.47 -2.55
N GLN A 25 0.31 4.39 -1.23
CA GLN A 25 0.69 3.15 -0.54
C GLN A 25 -0.35 2.04 -0.74
N LEU A 26 -1.65 2.37 -0.69
CA LEU A 26 -2.73 1.40 -0.92
C LEU A 26 -2.74 0.86 -2.36
N LYS A 27 -2.51 1.70 -3.37
CA LYS A 27 -2.40 1.25 -4.77
C LYS A 27 -1.22 0.31 -4.95
N PHE A 28 -0.10 0.61 -4.30
CA PHE A 28 1.06 -0.27 -4.29
C PHE A 28 0.77 -1.61 -3.61
N ILE A 29 0.21 -1.61 -2.41
CA ILE A 29 -0.18 -2.83 -1.69
C ILE A 29 -1.12 -3.68 -2.56
N ALA A 30 -2.16 -3.06 -3.12
CA ALA A 30 -3.15 -3.75 -3.96
C ALA A 30 -2.51 -4.41 -5.19
N ALA A 31 -1.64 -3.68 -5.90
CA ALA A 31 -0.96 -4.20 -7.08
C ALA A 31 0.04 -5.31 -6.75
N THR A 32 0.80 -5.16 -5.66
CA THR A 32 1.90 -6.06 -5.32
C THR A 32 1.42 -7.36 -4.70
N LEU A 33 0.39 -7.29 -3.85
CA LEU A 33 -0.19 -8.43 -3.13
C LEU A 33 -1.43 -9.02 -3.81
N ASP A 34 -1.79 -8.52 -5.00
CA ASP A 34 -3.02 -8.89 -5.73
C ASP A 34 -4.29 -8.78 -4.86
N MET A 35 -4.35 -7.73 -4.03
CA MET A 35 -5.48 -7.50 -3.13
C MET A 35 -6.55 -6.63 -3.79
N ARG A 36 -7.80 -7.08 -3.74
CA ARG A 36 -8.93 -6.25 -4.18
C ARG A 36 -9.37 -5.31 -3.06
N GLN A 37 -10.14 -4.28 -3.40
CA GLN A 37 -10.70 -3.34 -2.42
C GLN A 37 -11.51 -4.03 -1.31
N ILE A 38 -12.18 -5.16 -1.61
CA ILE A 38 -12.94 -5.92 -0.61
C ILE A 38 -12.02 -6.62 0.41
N ASP A 39 -10.83 -7.04 -0.01
CA ASP A 39 -9.87 -7.71 0.86
C ASP A 39 -9.23 -6.70 1.82
N ILE A 40 -8.91 -5.50 1.31
CA ILE A 40 -8.46 -4.36 2.12
C ILE A 40 -9.54 -3.91 3.11
N ALA A 41 -10.80 -3.84 2.66
CA ALA A 41 -11.94 -3.46 3.51
C ALA A 41 -12.10 -4.42 4.70
N ARG A 42 -11.96 -5.73 4.44
CA ARG A 42 -11.97 -6.78 5.47
C ARG A 42 -10.79 -6.62 6.43
N ALA A 43 -9.58 -6.43 5.92
CA ALA A 43 -8.40 -6.24 6.75
C ALA A 43 -8.52 -5.02 7.68
N TYR A 44 -9.12 -3.93 7.20
CA TYR A 44 -9.28 -2.69 7.97
C TYR A 44 -10.55 -2.65 8.82
N GLN A 45 -11.47 -3.61 8.62
CA GLN A 45 -12.80 -3.60 9.22
C GLN A 45 -13.53 -2.28 8.95
N VAL A 46 -13.57 -1.89 7.69
CA VAL A 46 -14.23 -0.67 7.18
C VAL A 46 -15.08 -0.99 5.97
N ASP A 47 -15.97 -0.07 5.60
CA ASP A 47 -16.74 -0.19 4.38
C ASP A 47 -15.85 -0.12 3.13
N ARG A 48 -16.21 -0.93 2.13
CA ARG A 48 -15.51 -0.91 0.83
C ARG A 48 -15.54 0.48 0.17
N GLN A 49 -16.62 1.24 0.34
CA GLN A 49 -16.71 2.60 -0.19
C GLN A 49 -15.66 3.54 0.43
N ASP A 50 -15.35 3.35 1.72
CA ASP A 50 -14.29 4.09 2.38
C ASP A 50 -12.92 3.70 1.83
N VAL A 51 -12.69 2.41 1.55
CA VAL A 51 -11.48 1.94 0.87
C VAL A 51 -11.33 2.62 -0.48
N ASN A 52 -12.41 2.72 -1.26
CA ASN A 52 -12.36 3.42 -2.55
C ASN A 52 -11.93 4.89 -2.38
N LYS A 53 -12.44 5.60 -1.36
CA LYS A 53 -12.02 6.98 -1.06
C LYS A 53 -10.56 7.06 -0.61
N MET A 54 -10.09 6.10 0.20
CA MET A 54 -8.70 6.03 0.65
C MET A 54 -7.74 5.76 -0.51
N VAL A 55 -8.06 4.81 -1.40
CA VAL A 55 -7.27 4.49 -2.60
C VAL A 55 -7.11 5.71 -3.52
N HIS A 56 -8.14 6.56 -3.65
CA HIS A 56 -8.07 7.79 -4.43
C HIS A 56 -7.50 8.98 -3.66
N GLY A 57 -7.04 8.80 -2.43
CA GLY A 57 -6.46 9.86 -1.60
C GLY A 57 -7.48 10.92 -1.14
N MET A 58 -8.77 10.63 -1.20
CA MET A 58 -9.85 11.51 -0.76
C MET A 58 -10.18 11.34 0.73
N LYS A 59 -9.73 10.25 1.35
CA LYS A 59 -9.92 9.96 2.79
C LYS A 59 -8.60 9.47 3.39
N ARG A 60 -8.27 9.95 4.58
CA ARG A 60 -7.11 9.44 5.34
C ARG A 60 -7.39 8.01 5.81
N ILE A 61 -6.32 7.21 5.91
CA ILE A 61 -6.38 5.92 6.59
C ILE A 61 -6.70 6.18 8.06
N PRO A 62 -7.75 5.57 8.64
CA PRO A 62 -8.07 5.74 10.05
C PRO A 62 -6.89 5.29 10.92
N GLU A 63 -6.62 5.99 12.03
CA GLU A 63 -5.49 5.69 12.91
C GLU A 63 -5.48 4.22 13.38
N ARG A 64 -6.65 3.66 13.71
CA ARG A 64 -6.81 2.23 14.06
C ARG A 64 -6.37 1.25 12.97
N CYS A 65 -6.36 1.67 11.72
CA CYS A 65 -5.98 0.86 10.56
C CYS A 65 -4.48 0.99 10.22
N VAL A 66 -3.77 1.97 10.79
CA VAL A 66 -2.35 2.23 10.47
C VAL A 66 -1.45 1.02 10.79
N PRO A 67 -1.61 0.28 11.90
CA PRO A 67 -0.78 -0.91 12.15
C PRO A 67 -0.93 -1.98 11.06
N VAL A 68 -2.17 -2.29 10.67
CA VAL A 68 -2.46 -3.26 9.59
C VAL A 68 -1.94 -2.74 8.25
N HIS A 69 -2.11 -1.44 7.98
CA HIS A 69 -1.57 -0.82 6.78
C HIS A 69 -0.06 -0.98 6.67
N MET A 70 0.68 -0.72 7.75
CA MET A 70 2.13 -0.84 7.77
C MET A 70 2.59 -2.29 7.57
N LEU A 71 1.90 -3.27 8.15
CA LEU A 71 2.19 -4.69 7.92
C LEU A 71 1.98 -5.10 6.46
N LEU A 72 0.88 -4.65 5.83
CA LEU A 72 0.63 -4.91 4.42
C LEU A 72 1.66 -4.22 3.52
N LEU A 73 2.10 -3.01 3.89
CA LEU A 73 3.13 -2.27 3.17
C LEU A 73 4.48 -3.00 3.22
N GLU A 74 4.88 -3.48 4.41
CA GLU A 74 6.09 -4.28 4.60
C GLU A 74 6.03 -5.60 3.82
N LEU A 75 4.90 -6.29 3.86
CA LEU A 75 4.70 -7.54 3.10
C LEU A 75 4.80 -7.30 1.58
N ALA A 76 4.19 -6.22 1.09
CA ALA A 76 4.28 -5.84 -0.32
C ALA A 76 5.74 -5.58 -0.74
N GLN A 77 6.51 -4.86 0.07
CA GLN A 77 7.92 -4.61 -0.23
C GLN A 77 8.77 -5.87 -0.25
N LYS A 78 8.61 -6.75 0.75
CA LYS A 78 9.29 -8.05 0.77
C LYS A 78 8.96 -8.90 -0.45
N SER A 79 7.71 -8.85 -0.93
CA SER A 79 7.26 -9.59 -2.11
C SER A 79 7.94 -9.12 -3.40
N ILE A 80 8.33 -7.85 -3.51
CA ILE A 80 9.13 -7.35 -4.65
C ILE A 80 10.55 -7.87 -4.57
N LEU A 81 11.18 -7.75 -3.40
CA LEU A 81 12.55 -8.21 -3.20
C LEU A 81 12.72 -9.70 -3.51
N VAL A 82 11.71 -10.53 -3.19
CA VAL A 82 11.73 -11.97 -3.54
C VAL A 82 11.57 -12.19 -5.05
N LYS A 83 10.74 -11.39 -5.73
CA LYS A 83 10.53 -11.50 -7.18
C LYS A 83 11.72 -11.00 -8.01
N GLU A 84 12.52 -10.08 -7.48
CA GLU A 84 13.71 -9.55 -8.17
C GLU A 84 14.94 -10.48 -8.05
N VAL A 85 14.92 -11.42 -7.11
CA VAL A 85 16.03 -12.37 -6.85
C VAL A 85 15.79 -13.75 -7.48
N ALA A 86 14.54 -14.07 -7.84
CA ALA A 86 14.13 -15.36 -8.43
C ALA A 86 14.16 -15.33 -9.97
#